data_AF-A0A2E7HIU4-F1
#
_entry.id   AF-A0A2E7HIU4-F1
#
_cell.length_a   1.000
_cell.length_b   1.000
_cell.length_c   1.000
_cell.angle_alpha   90.00
_cell.angle_beta   90.00
_cell.angle_gamma   90.00
#
_symmetry.space_group_name_H-M   'P 1'
#
loop_
_entity.id
_entity.type
_entity.pdbx_description
1 polymer ?
#
loop_
_entity_poly.entity_id
_entity_poly.type
_entity_poly.pdbx_seq_one_letter_code
_entity_poly.pdbx_strand_id
1 'polypeptide(L)'
;MPIRPYCHRLSGLSASRTRIRTMKKIQLGQTDLWVSRLILGAMGFGSKSWREWVLEDDESFAILKRAVDCGINTFDTCDFYSSGESERILGTFIKQNLDRNDVVIATKFGMPLAEDKTVRRYSWEHVRRAVEGSLKRLQIDHIDLYQTHIWDRDADIEEMMAALDEVVREGKVRHIGITDMPAWQLAKAQHAAERSGQTAFASVQNHYNLIFRDDERELLPLLRDQSLGWIPYSPMGRGFLCGTRRREGWGTTPRALSDDFAQNLYFRESDFAVAEAVGAMASERGCIPAQVGLMWVLQQPGLTAPVIGATDPSHIDTAVAAIGQTLSDDQAGRLETLYEPRRLPQLRHG
;
A
#
# COMPACT_ATOMS: atom_id res chain seq x y z
N MET A 1 -12.97 -50.84 31.65
CA MET A 1 -13.91 -50.38 30.60
C MET A 1 -13.67 -48.89 30.38
N PRO A 2 -13.33 -48.46 29.15
CA PRO A 2 -12.80 -47.12 28.90
C PRO A 2 -13.90 -46.06 28.70
N ILE A 3 -13.57 -44.84 29.11
CA ILE A 3 -14.34 -43.62 29.02
C ILE A 3 -14.37 -43.15 27.56
N ARG A 4 -15.56 -42.92 27.00
CA ARG A 4 -15.77 -42.35 25.65
C ARG A 4 -15.54 -40.83 25.68
N PRO A 5 -14.80 -40.25 24.72
CA PRO A 5 -14.80 -38.81 24.50
C PRO A 5 -15.97 -38.40 23.59
N TYR A 6 -16.71 -37.36 24.02
CA TYR A 6 -17.75 -36.70 23.24
C TYR A 6 -17.10 -35.93 22.07
N CYS A 7 -17.37 -36.39 20.84
CA CYS A 7 -17.04 -35.71 19.60
C CYS A 7 -18.35 -35.27 18.96
N HIS A 8 -18.73 -34.00 19.13
CA HIS A 8 -19.83 -33.42 18.37
C HIS A 8 -19.31 -32.95 17.01
N ARG A 9 -19.59 -33.75 15.99
CA ARG A 9 -19.53 -33.34 14.57
C ARG A 9 -20.65 -32.36 14.31
N LEU A 10 -20.32 -31.16 13.84
CA LEU A 10 -21.24 -30.32 13.08
C LEU A 10 -21.05 -30.66 11.61
N SER A 11 -21.90 -31.56 11.11
CA SER A 11 -22.08 -31.82 9.69
C SER A 11 -23.28 -31.04 9.18
N GLY A 12 -23.08 -30.26 8.12
CA GLY A 12 -24.16 -29.85 7.24
C GLY A 12 -24.29 -28.34 7.05
N LEU A 13 -23.49 -27.78 6.15
CA LEU A 13 -23.90 -26.65 5.30
C LEU A 13 -23.21 -26.84 3.94
N SER A 14 -24.05 -26.89 2.90
CA SER A 14 -23.72 -27.07 1.49
C SER A 14 -22.72 -26.03 1.02
N ALA A 15 -21.48 -26.45 0.75
CA ALA A 15 -20.44 -25.59 0.24
C ALA A 15 -20.44 -25.64 -1.30
N SER A 16 -21.00 -24.61 -1.93
CA SER A 16 -20.55 -24.19 -3.25
C SER A 16 -19.12 -23.67 -3.09
N ARG A 17 -18.15 -24.59 -3.04
CA ARG A 17 -16.72 -24.29 -3.01
C ARG A 17 -16.31 -23.80 -4.39
N THR A 18 -16.50 -22.52 -4.65
CA THR A 18 -15.65 -21.80 -5.60
C THR A 18 -14.21 -22.08 -5.14
N ARG A 19 -13.41 -22.77 -5.97
CA ARG A 19 -12.00 -23.01 -5.68
C ARG A 19 -11.38 -21.66 -5.32
N ILE A 20 -11.00 -21.47 -4.06
CA ILE A 20 -10.16 -20.34 -3.68
C ILE A 20 -8.87 -20.55 -4.46
N ARG A 21 -8.65 -19.73 -5.51
CA ARG A 21 -7.34 -19.64 -6.14
C ARG A 21 -6.36 -19.28 -5.02
N THR A 22 -5.40 -20.15 -4.74
CA THR A 22 -4.35 -19.85 -3.77
C THR A 22 -3.69 -18.52 -4.15
N MET A 23 -3.60 -17.58 -3.21
CA MET A 23 -2.98 -16.28 -3.44
C MET A 23 -1.55 -16.48 -3.95
N LYS A 24 -1.23 -15.91 -5.12
CA LYS A 24 0.14 -15.96 -5.66
C LYS A 24 1.02 -15.06 -4.79
N LYS A 25 2.14 -15.59 -4.33
CA LYS A 25 3.23 -14.80 -3.76
C LYS A 25 4.24 -14.42 -4.85
N ILE A 26 4.83 -13.25 -4.74
CA ILE A 26 5.83 -12.71 -5.66
C ILE A 26 6.97 -12.10 -4.84
N GLN A 27 8.18 -12.23 -5.34
CA GLN A 27 9.36 -11.65 -4.71
C GLN A 27 9.32 -10.12 -4.83
N LEU A 28 9.63 -9.41 -3.76
CA LEU A 28 9.74 -7.94 -3.77
C LEU A 28 11.13 -7.54 -4.28
N GLY A 29 11.22 -7.09 -5.53
CA GLY A 29 12.50 -6.75 -6.16
C GLY A 29 13.49 -7.91 -6.09
N GLN A 30 14.73 -7.64 -5.67
CA GLN A 30 15.78 -8.64 -5.44
C GLN A 30 15.91 -9.08 -3.97
N THR A 31 14.88 -8.86 -3.14
CA THR A 31 14.91 -9.23 -1.72
C THR A 31 14.54 -10.69 -1.48
N ASP A 32 14.68 -11.16 -0.24
CA ASP A 32 14.16 -12.46 0.21
C ASP A 32 12.66 -12.40 0.63
N LEU A 33 11.99 -11.26 0.44
CA LEU A 33 10.59 -11.08 0.84
C LEU A 33 9.63 -11.59 -0.24
N TRP A 34 8.76 -12.52 0.15
CA TRP A 34 7.67 -13.04 -0.67
C TRP A 34 6.34 -12.44 -0.25
N VAL A 35 5.87 -11.45 -1.02
CA VAL A 35 4.65 -10.69 -0.76
C VAL A 35 3.46 -11.27 -1.51
N SER A 36 2.26 -11.18 -0.94
CA SER A 36 1.02 -11.51 -1.64
C SER A 36 0.81 -10.57 -2.82
N ARG A 37 0.14 -11.04 -3.89
CA ARG A 37 -0.09 -10.23 -5.10
C ARG A 37 -0.88 -8.94 -4.86
N LEU A 38 -1.53 -8.83 -3.70
CA LEU A 38 -2.12 -7.61 -3.15
C LEU A 38 -1.51 -7.36 -1.77
N ILE A 39 -1.24 -6.09 -1.46
CA ILE A 39 -0.81 -5.65 -0.12
C ILE A 39 -1.98 -4.92 0.53
N LEU A 40 -2.32 -5.27 1.77
CA LEU A 40 -3.38 -4.56 2.50
C LEU A 40 -2.79 -3.34 3.21
N GLY A 41 -3.17 -2.15 2.75
CA GLY A 41 -2.87 -0.88 3.40
C GLY A 41 -3.79 -0.61 4.59
N ALA A 42 -3.20 -0.16 5.70
CA ALA A 42 -3.83 0.03 7.00
C ALA A 42 -4.15 1.50 7.34
N MET A 43 -4.05 2.42 6.37
CA MET A 43 -4.42 3.84 6.56
C MET A 43 -5.88 4.00 7.04
N GLY A 44 -6.75 3.04 6.72
CA GLY A 44 -8.13 3.03 7.16
C GLY A 44 -8.36 2.54 8.58
N PHE A 45 -7.31 2.14 9.33
CA PHE A 45 -7.42 1.61 10.69
C PHE A 45 -6.90 2.64 11.69
N GLY A 46 -7.65 2.90 12.75
CA GLY A 46 -7.29 3.84 13.79
C GLY A 46 -8.49 4.45 14.52
N SER A 47 -8.29 5.64 15.07
CA SER A 47 -9.32 6.37 15.82
C SER A 47 -10.17 7.24 14.89
N LYS A 48 -11.50 7.18 15.05
CA LYS A 48 -12.45 8.08 14.36
C LYS A 48 -12.23 9.55 14.69
N SER A 49 -11.49 9.87 15.77
CA SER A 49 -11.05 11.24 16.07
C SER A 49 -10.07 11.80 15.04
N TRP A 50 -9.36 10.95 14.30
CA TRP A 50 -8.47 11.38 13.22
C TRP A 50 -9.25 11.69 11.94
N ARG A 51 -10.11 10.75 11.53
CA ARG A 51 -11.02 10.88 10.38
C ARG A 51 -12.25 10.00 10.62
N GLU A 52 -13.44 10.51 10.34
CA GLU A 52 -14.70 9.81 10.63
C GLU A 52 -14.83 8.43 9.96
N TRP A 53 -14.23 8.26 8.76
CA TRP A 53 -14.34 7.03 7.97
C TRP A 53 -13.32 5.93 8.33
N VAL A 54 -12.40 6.19 9.26
CA VAL A 54 -11.47 5.13 9.71
C VAL A 54 -12.17 4.18 10.67
N LEU A 55 -11.58 3.00 10.82
CA LEU A 55 -12.16 1.86 11.50
C LEU A 55 -11.38 1.57 12.78
N GLU A 56 -12.10 1.32 13.86
CA GLU A 56 -11.52 0.95 15.15
C GLU A 56 -11.20 -0.57 15.18
N ASP A 57 -10.80 -1.13 16.33
CA ASP A 57 -10.25 -2.48 16.45
C ASP A 57 -11.16 -3.56 15.82
N ASP A 58 -12.42 -3.70 16.25
CA ASP A 58 -13.31 -4.78 15.78
C ASP A 58 -13.60 -4.70 14.26
N GLU A 59 -13.84 -3.48 13.76
CA GLU A 59 -14.08 -3.22 12.34
C GLU A 59 -12.83 -3.53 11.50
N SER A 60 -11.64 -3.13 11.98
CA SER A 60 -10.36 -3.39 11.34
C SER A 60 -10.01 -4.88 11.35
N PHE A 61 -10.29 -5.58 12.45
CA PHE A 61 -10.02 -7.01 12.62
C PHE A 61 -10.84 -7.84 11.64
N ALA A 62 -12.09 -7.45 11.36
CA ALA A 62 -12.92 -8.12 10.37
C ALA A 62 -12.28 -8.08 8.96
N ILE A 63 -11.69 -6.93 8.58
CA ILE A 63 -11.01 -6.76 7.29
C ILE A 63 -9.69 -7.54 7.27
N LEU A 64 -8.89 -7.44 8.32
CA LEU A 64 -7.62 -8.16 8.46
C LEU A 64 -7.85 -9.68 8.39
N LYS A 65 -8.85 -10.19 9.11
CA LYS A 65 -9.25 -11.60 9.05
C LYS A 65 -9.63 -12.00 7.63
N ARG A 66 -10.45 -11.20 6.94
CA ARG A 66 -10.85 -11.51 5.56
C ARG A 66 -9.65 -11.50 4.60
N ALA A 67 -8.71 -10.58 4.77
CA ALA A 67 -7.48 -10.54 3.99
C ALA A 67 -6.64 -11.81 4.16
N VAL A 68 -6.45 -12.25 5.41
CA VAL A 68 -5.74 -13.51 5.73
C VAL A 68 -6.48 -14.72 5.18
N ASP A 69 -7.80 -14.80 5.33
CA ASP A 69 -8.63 -15.88 4.78
C ASP A 69 -8.49 -15.99 3.24
N CYS A 70 -8.23 -14.86 2.57
CA CYS A 70 -7.96 -14.78 1.13
C CYS A 70 -6.47 -14.97 0.77
N GLY A 71 -5.60 -15.22 1.73
CA GLY A 71 -4.17 -15.49 1.54
C GLY A 71 -3.27 -14.26 1.40
N ILE A 72 -3.77 -13.06 1.73
CA ILE A 72 -2.92 -11.86 1.84
C ILE A 72 -2.01 -12.02 3.05
N ASN A 73 -0.71 -11.84 2.86
CA ASN A 73 0.29 -11.94 3.93
C ASN A 73 1.11 -10.66 4.12
N THR A 74 0.89 -9.64 3.30
CA THR A 74 1.67 -8.39 3.36
C THR A 74 0.76 -7.24 3.80
N PHE A 75 1.17 -6.55 4.85
CA PHE A 75 0.44 -5.44 5.45
C PHE A 75 1.30 -4.18 5.44
N ASP A 76 0.71 -3.07 5.00
CA ASP A 76 1.38 -1.76 4.89
C ASP A 76 0.72 -0.76 5.83
N THR A 77 1.49 -0.17 6.74
CA THR A 77 1.04 0.85 7.69
C THR A 77 2.01 2.02 7.73
N CYS A 78 1.90 2.92 8.72
CA CYS A 78 2.79 4.05 8.96
C CYS A 78 2.59 4.58 10.38
N ASP A 79 3.67 5.04 11.01
CA ASP A 79 3.67 5.71 12.30
C ASP A 79 2.71 6.91 12.39
N PHE A 80 2.51 7.64 11.30
CA PHE A 80 1.61 8.78 11.22
C PHE A 80 0.13 8.40 11.13
N TYR A 81 -0.20 7.18 10.68
CA TYR A 81 -1.60 6.79 10.48
C TYR A 81 -2.33 6.71 11.82
N SER A 82 -3.27 7.63 12.01
CA SER A 82 -3.96 7.85 13.28
C SER A 82 -3.00 7.97 14.46
N SER A 83 -1.87 8.67 14.28
CA SER A 83 -0.85 8.88 15.31
C SER A 83 -0.34 7.57 15.95
N GLY A 84 -0.08 6.56 15.10
CA GLY A 84 0.46 5.27 15.50
C GLY A 84 -0.60 4.23 15.85
N GLU A 85 -1.87 4.61 15.87
CA GLU A 85 -2.94 3.67 16.22
C GLU A 85 -3.13 2.57 15.17
N SER A 86 -2.88 2.88 13.89
CA SER A 86 -2.86 1.87 12.82
C SER A 86 -1.84 0.75 13.10
N GLU A 87 -0.64 1.12 13.57
CA GLU A 87 0.40 0.16 13.96
C GLU A 87 -0.01 -0.66 15.19
N ARG A 88 -0.63 -0.03 16.19
CA ARG A 88 -1.12 -0.72 17.39
C ARG A 88 -2.17 -1.78 17.04
N ILE A 89 -3.15 -1.42 16.21
CA ILE A 89 -4.22 -2.32 15.76
C ILE A 89 -3.62 -3.49 14.99
N LEU A 90 -2.75 -3.22 14.01
CA LEU A 90 -2.11 -4.26 13.21
C LEU A 90 -1.25 -5.20 14.07
N GLY A 91 -0.43 -4.64 14.96
CA GLY A 91 0.41 -5.42 15.88
C GLY A 91 -0.39 -6.32 16.81
N THR A 92 -1.50 -5.79 17.35
CA THR A 92 -2.42 -6.56 18.21
C THR A 92 -3.04 -7.72 17.44
N PHE A 93 -3.52 -7.47 16.21
CA PHE A 93 -4.10 -8.51 15.37
C PHE A 93 -3.10 -9.62 15.05
N ILE A 94 -1.89 -9.27 14.62
CA ILE A 94 -0.85 -10.23 14.24
C ILE A 94 -0.49 -11.11 15.45
N LYS A 95 -0.20 -10.50 16.59
CA LYS A 95 0.17 -11.22 17.83
C LYS A 95 -0.90 -12.22 18.27
N GLN A 96 -2.18 -11.92 18.04
CA GLN A 96 -3.28 -12.76 18.47
C GLN A 96 -3.64 -13.87 17.47
N ASN A 97 -3.39 -13.66 16.17
CA ASN A 97 -4.01 -14.46 15.12
C ASN A 97 -3.03 -15.13 14.15
N LEU A 98 -1.78 -14.65 14.04
CA LEU A 98 -0.85 -15.06 12.98
C LEU A 98 0.51 -15.45 13.54
N ASP A 99 1.22 -16.33 12.83
CA ASP A 99 2.66 -16.51 13.02
C ASP A 99 3.38 -15.31 12.39
N ARG A 100 4.27 -14.67 13.17
CA ARG A 100 5.07 -13.54 12.71
C ARG A 100 5.90 -13.88 11.46
N ASN A 101 6.32 -15.13 11.30
CA ASN A 101 7.15 -15.57 10.18
C ASN A 101 6.37 -15.75 8.87
N ASP A 102 5.04 -15.84 8.93
CA ASP A 102 4.19 -16.04 7.75
C ASP A 102 3.78 -14.72 7.07
N VAL A 103 4.03 -13.59 7.73
CA VAL A 103 3.62 -12.25 7.29
C VAL A 103 4.79 -11.34 7.00
N VAL A 104 4.57 -10.39 6.09
CA VAL A 104 5.47 -9.30 5.77
C VAL A 104 4.85 -8.01 6.27
N ILE A 105 5.54 -7.29 7.15
CA ILE A 105 5.08 -6.01 7.71
C ILE A 105 5.92 -4.88 7.12
N ALA A 106 5.24 -3.99 6.40
CA ALA A 106 5.80 -2.74 5.93
C ALA A 106 5.27 -1.59 6.78
N THR A 107 6.16 -0.73 7.27
CA THR A 107 5.77 0.54 7.91
C THR A 107 6.62 1.68 7.39
N LYS A 108 6.24 2.91 7.73
CA LYS A 108 6.86 4.14 7.23
C LYS A 108 7.04 5.15 8.34
N PHE A 109 8.00 6.03 8.09
CA PHE A 109 8.32 7.20 8.92
C PHE A 109 8.62 8.42 8.04
N GLY A 110 8.52 9.63 8.58
CA GLY A 110 8.81 10.86 7.83
C GLY A 110 7.82 11.98 8.07
N MET A 111 6.56 11.65 8.36
CA MET A 111 5.56 12.67 8.68
C MET A 111 5.70 13.09 10.14
N PRO A 112 5.53 14.39 10.46
CA PRO A 112 5.76 14.89 11.81
C PRO A 112 4.74 14.31 12.79
N LEU A 113 5.20 13.61 13.82
CA LEU A 113 4.41 13.28 14.99
C LEU A 113 4.48 14.43 16.01
N ALA A 114 3.54 14.43 16.97
CA ALA A 114 3.47 15.48 17.99
C ALA A 114 4.79 15.59 18.77
N GLU A 115 5.45 14.46 18.97
CA GLU A 115 6.67 14.33 19.72
C GLU A 115 7.96 14.65 18.91
N ASP A 116 7.87 14.83 17.59
CA ASP A 116 9.03 15.01 16.68
C ASP A 116 9.29 16.47 16.29
N LYS A 117 8.58 17.44 16.89
CA LYS A 117 8.61 18.86 16.49
C LYS A 117 10.00 19.52 16.46
N THR A 118 10.99 18.95 17.15
CA THR A 118 12.36 19.48 17.23
C THR A 118 13.37 18.66 16.45
N VAL A 119 12.96 17.53 15.86
CA VAL A 119 13.87 16.62 15.16
C VAL A 119 13.73 16.84 13.66
N ARG A 120 14.86 17.06 12.98
CA ARG A 120 14.85 17.20 11.52
C ARG A 120 14.42 15.87 10.88
N ARG A 121 13.50 15.94 9.91
CA ARG A 121 13.04 14.77 9.16
C ARG A 121 14.22 14.06 8.50
N TYR A 122 14.19 12.73 8.57
CA TYR A 122 15.21 11.82 8.04
C TYR A 122 16.63 12.02 8.60
N SER A 123 16.81 12.80 9.66
CA SER A 123 18.05 12.80 10.43
C SER A 123 18.28 11.44 11.09
N TRP A 124 19.51 11.20 11.49
CA TRP A 124 19.88 10.01 12.25
C TRP A 124 19.00 9.81 13.50
N GLU A 125 18.76 10.88 14.26
CA GLU A 125 17.92 10.82 15.47
C GLU A 125 16.47 10.46 15.13
N HIS A 126 15.92 11.05 14.06
CA HIS A 126 14.55 10.78 13.63
C HIS A 126 14.36 9.33 13.20
N VAL A 127 15.25 8.79 12.37
CA VAL A 127 15.20 7.39 11.89
C VAL A 127 15.17 6.43 13.08
N ARG A 128 16.09 6.62 14.04
CA ARG A 128 16.22 5.74 15.21
C ARG A 128 15.03 5.83 16.14
N ARG A 129 14.53 7.03 16.40
CA ARG A 129 13.35 7.21 17.24
C ARG A 129 12.10 6.60 16.61
N ALA A 130 11.90 6.81 15.31
CA ALA A 130 10.73 6.31 14.60
C ALA A 130 10.72 4.78 14.51
N VAL A 131 11.88 4.12 14.29
CA VAL A 131 11.94 2.66 14.23
C VAL A 131 11.60 2.03 15.59
N GLU A 132 12.11 2.57 16.70
CA GLU A 132 11.80 2.10 18.05
C GLU A 132 10.31 2.25 18.39
N GLY A 133 9.74 3.41 18.04
CA GLY A 133 8.31 3.66 18.23
C GLY A 133 7.44 2.68 17.47
N SER A 134 7.80 2.41 16.21
CA SER A 134 7.07 1.50 15.32
C SER A 134 7.15 0.05 15.82
N LEU A 135 8.34 -0.44 16.18
CA LEU A 135 8.54 -1.78 16.75
C LEU A 135 7.68 -1.99 18.01
N LYS A 136 7.66 -1.00 18.90
CA LYS A 136 6.87 -1.03 20.13
C LYS A 136 5.36 -1.10 19.85
N ARG A 137 4.84 -0.25 18.95
CA ARG A 137 3.40 -0.23 18.62
C ARG A 137 2.97 -1.50 17.89
N LEU A 138 3.79 -1.97 16.96
CA LEU A 138 3.56 -3.22 16.22
C LEU A 138 3.78 -4.47 17.09
N GLN A 139 4.45 -4.36 18.23
CA GLN A 139 4.78 -5.49 19.12
C GLN A 139 5.59 -6.58 18.40
N ILE A 140 6.59 -6.17 17.63
CA ILE A 140 7.49 -7.05 16.86
C ILE A 140 8.95 -6.68 17.11
N ASP A 141 9.86 -7.63 16.92
CA ASP A 141 11.29 -7.41 17.12
C ASP A 141 12.01 -6.89 15.87
N HIS A 142 11.40 -7.07 14.69
CA HIS A 142 11.93 -6.55 13.42
C HIS A 142 10.81 -6.20 12.44
N ILE A 143 11.07 -5.21 11.59
CA ILE A 143 10.24 -4.78 10.46
C ILE A 143 10.79 -5.41 9.18
N ASP A 144 9.92 -5.97 8.32
CA ASP A 144 10.37 -6.57 7.06
C ASP A 144 10.75 -5.50 6.03
N LEU A 145 9.94 -4.44 5.91
CA LEU A 145 10.18 -3.33 5.00
C LEU A 145 9.95 -1.99 5.69
N TYR A 146 11.01 -1.21 5.92
CA TYR A 146 10.91 0.10 6.55
C TYR A 146 11.10 1.20 5.51
N GLN A 147 10.12 2.09 5.37
CA GLN A 147 10.08 3.02 4.25
C GLN A 147 10.10 4.47 4.69
N THR A 148 10.75 5.34 3.92
CA THR A 148 10.46 6.78 4.01
C THR A 148 9.03 7.02 3.51
N HIS A 149 8.29 7.93 4.14
CA HIS A 149 6.86 8.14 3.82
C HIS A 149 6.62 9.21 2.75
N ILE A 150 7.42 10.26 2.72
CA ILE A 150 7.35 11.31 1.68
C ILE A 150 8.74 11.85 1.36
N TRP A 151 9.01 12.23 0.12
CA TRP A 151 10.28 12.88 -0.17
C TRP A 151 10.38 14.26 0.51
N ASP A 152 11.54 14.52 1.11
CA ASP A 152 11.90 15.81 1.69
C ASP A 152 13.10 16.39 0.95
N ARG A 153 12.92 17.58 0.37
CA ARG A 153 13.95 18.26 -0.42
C ARG A 153 15.16 18.67 0.40
N ASP A 154 14.97 18.89 1.70
CA ASP A 154 16.01 19.32 2.62
C ASP A 154 16.67 18.14 3.34
N ALA A 155 16.30 16.90 2.99
CA ALA A 155 16.92 15.70 3.52
C ALA A 155 18.39 15.61 3.08
N ASP A 156 19.27 15.41 4.06
CA ASP A 156 20.63 14.95 3.80
C ASP A 156 20.58 13.47 3.43
N ILE A 157 20.76 13.17 2.14
CA ILE A 157 20.69 11.80 1.63
C ILE A 157 21.76 10.91 2.27
N GLU A 158 22.98 11.41 2.47
CA GLU A 158 24.08 10.60 2.98
C GLU A 158 23.82 10.22 4.45
N GLU A 159 23.35 11.17 5.26
CA GLU A 159 22.97 10.89 6.65
C GLU A 159 21.76 9.96 6.73
N MET A 160 20.73 10.19 5.91
CA MET A 160 19.54 9.33 5.87
C MET A 160 19.92 7.90 5.53
N MET A 161 20.75 7.69 4.50
CA MET A 161 21.21 6.36 4.09
C MET A 161 22.08 5.70 5.17
N ALA A 162 22.96 6.46 5.83
CA ALA A 162 23.77 5.95 6.94
C ALA A 162 22.91 5.49 8.12
N ALA A 163 21.91 6.29 8.52
CA ALA A 163 21.02 5.96 9.61
C ALA A 163 20.11 4.76 9.29
N LEU A 164 19.63 4.65 8.04
CA LEU A 164 18.87 3.50 7.58
C LEU A 164 19.71 2.22 7.54
N ASP A 165 20.96 2.31 7.10
CA ASP A 165 21.91 1.17 7.10
C ASP A 165 22.20 0.68 8.52
N GLU A 166 22.36 1.58 9.50
CA GLU A 166 22.55 1.20 10.90
C GLU A 166 21.40 0.34 11.43
N VAL A 167 20.13 0.77 11.22
CA VAL A 167 18.98 0.00 11.73
C VAL A 167 18.81 -1.34 11.02
N VAL A 168 19.30 -1.47 9.79
CA VAL A 168 19.39 -2.76 9.07
C VAL A 168 20.47 -3.64 9.69
N ARG A 169 21.68 -3.12 9.92
CA ARG A 169 22.78 -3.85 10.56
C ARG A 169 22.47 -4.27 11.99
N GLU A 170 21.66 -3.50 12.70
CA GLU A 170 21.14 -3.84 14.03
C GLU A 170 20.07 -4.96 14.00
N GLY A 171 19.59 -5.36 12.82
CA GLY A 171 18.57 -6.40 12.66
C GLY A 171 17.14 -5.95 12.96
N LYS A 172 16.92 -4.65 13.22
CA LYS A 172 15.59 -4.06 13.47
C LYS A 172 14.76 -3.96 12.20
N VAL A 173 15.43 -3.87 11.05
CA VAL A 173 14.83 -3.76 9.73
C VAL A 173 15.51 -4.76 8.81
N ARG A 174 14.73 -5.50 8.01
CA ARG A 174 15.30 -6.43 7.00
C ARG A 174 15.62 -5.72 5.69
N HIS A 175 14.70 -4.91 5.18
CA HIS A 175 14.85 -4.14 3.94
C HIS A 175 14.33 -2.73 4.10
N ILE A 176 14.88 -1.81 3.32
CA ILE A 176 14.43 -0.41 3.29
C ILE A 176 13.77 -0.08 1.95
N GLY A 177 12.79 0.82 1.98
CA GLY A 177 12.11 1.32 0.78
C GLY A 177 11.84 2.82 0.83
N ILE A 178 11.25 3.35 -0.23
CA ILE A 178 10.86 4.76 -0.30
C ILE A 178 9.43 4.94 -0.77
N THR A 179 8.82 6.06 -0.38
CA THR A 179 7.47 6.48 -0.79
C THR A 179 7.54 7.92 -1.31
N ASP A 180 6.88 8.16 -2.44
CA ASP A 180 6.75 9.48 -3.10
C ASP A 180 8.08 10.19 -3.42
N MET A 181 9.12 9.43 -3.79
CA MET A 181 10.42 9.97 -4.22
C MET A 181 10.52 10.08 -5.75
N PRO A 182 11.04 11.20 -6.30
CA PRO A 182 11.30 11.31 -7.73
C PRO A 182 12.53 10.48 -8.15
N ALA A 183 12.53 10.00 -9.41
CA ALA A 183 13.56 9.11 -9.95
C ALA A 183 15.01 9.61 -9.76
N TRP A 184 15.25 10.90 -9.97
CA TRP A 184 16.61 11.46 -9.83
C TRP A 184 17.11 11.50 -8.39
N GLN A 185 16.23 11.62 -7.39
CA GLN A 185 16.62 11.53 -5.98
C GLN A 185 16.85 10.07 -5.58
N LEU A 186 16.01 9.16 -6.09
CA LEU A 186 16.24 7.72 -5.90
C LEU A 186 17.60 7.31 -6.47
N ALA A 187 17.93 7.75 -7.69
CA ALA A 187 19.24 7.49 -8.29
C ALA A 187 20.39 8.02 -7.42
N LYS A 188 20.26 9.21 -6.84
CA LYS A 188 21.27 9.77 -5.90
C LYS A 188 21.40 8.94 -4.63
N ALA A 189 20.28 8.52 -4.03
CA ALA A 189 20.29 7.72 -2.82
C ALA A 189 20.87 6.31 -3.05
N GLN A 190 20.55 5.69 -4.18
CA GLN A 190 21.13 4.41 -4.60
C GLN A 190 22.64 4.53 -4.81
N HIS A 191 23.08 5.61 -5.46
CA HIS A 191 24.50 5.88 -5.63
C HIS A 191 25.23 6.15 -4.31
N ALA A 192 24.61 6.89 -3.38
CA ALA A 192 25.16 7.12 -2.05
C ALA A 192 25.36 5.80 -1.29
N ALA A 193 24.36 4.91 -1.33
CA ALA A 193 24.46 3.59 -0.70
C ALA A 193 25.57 2.74 -1.33
N GLU A 194 25.62 2.66 -2.66
CA GLU A 194 26.64 1.90 -3.39
C GLU A 194 28.05 2.40 -3.07
N ARG A 195 28.27 3.72 -3.15
CA ARG A 195 29.57 4.35 -2.91
C ARG A 195 30.07 4.13 -1.48
N SER A 196 29.16 4.08 -0.51
CA SER A 196 29.47 3.92 0.91
C SER A 196 29.40 2.46 1.39
N GLY A 197 29.08 1.49 0.51
CA GLY A 197 28.89 0.09 0.89
C GLY A 197 27.76 -0.11 1.91
N GLN A 198 26.74 0.73 1.84
CA GLN A 198 25.56 0.72 2.70
C GLN A 198 24.40 -0.01 2.02
N THR A 199 23.38 -0.31 2.81
CA THR A 199 22.14 -0.91 2.33
C THR A 199 21.44 0.02 1.34
N ALA A 200 21.18 -0.49 0.13
CA ALA A 200 20.42 0.20 -0.92
C ALA A 200 18.90 0.04 -0.71
N PHE A 201 18.11 0.91 -1.33
CA PHE A 201 16.66 0.75 -1.33
C PHE A 201 16.24 -0.47 -2.13
N ALA A 202 15.32 -1.26 -1.57
CA ALA A 202 14.79 -2.48 -2.14
C ALA A 202 13.48 -2.28 -2.91
N SER A 203 12.69 -1.25 -2.55
CA SER A 203 11.37 -1.04 -3.13
C SER A 203 10.90 0.42 -3.14
N VAL A 204 9.89 0.67 -3.97
CA VAL A 204 9.25 1.97 -4.16
C VAL A 204 7.74 1.88 -4.09
N GLN A 205 7.15 2.69 -3.22
CA GLN A 205 5.71 2.86 -3.00
C GLN A 205 5.27 4.26 -3.45
N ASN A 206 5.23 4.51 -4.76
CA ASN A 206 4.70 5.78 -5.28
C ASN A 206 3.21 5.68 -5.66
N HIS A 207 2.54 6.82 -5.73
CA HIS A 207 1.18 6.92 -6.24
C HIS A 207 1.10 6.47 -7.71
N TYR A 208 0.25 5.47 -8.02
CA TYR A 208 0.00 5.08 -9.40
C TYR A 208 -1.40 4.49 -9.62
N ASN A 209 -2.07 4.93 -10.69
CA ASN A 209 -3.32 4.37 -11.21
C ASN A 209 -3.61 4.92 -12.61
N LEU A 210 -4.73 4.53 -13.22
CA LEU A 210 -5.14 4.97 -14.57
C LEU A 210 -5.11 6.49 -14.78
N ILE A 211 -5.33 7.25 -13.71
CA ILE A 211 -5.40 8.72 -13.72
C ILE A 211 -4.06 9.38 -13.37
N PHE A 212 -3.19 8.68 -12.63
CA PHE A 212 -1.92 9.20 -12.12
C PHE A 212 -0.76 8.30 -12.58
N ARG A 213 -0.07 8.72 -13.64
CA ARG A 213 0.90 7.89 -14.40
C ARG A 213 2.25 8.58 -14.66
N ASP A 214 2.54 9.66 -13.93
CA ASP A 214 3.75 10.47 -14.20
C ASP A 214 5.06 9.70 -14.05
N ASP A 215 5.07 8.66 -13.21
CA ASP A 215 6.23 7.80 -12.96
C ASP A 215 6.61 6.90 -14.15
N GLU A 216 5.75 6.75 -15.17
CA GLU A 216 6.04 5.95 -16.37
C GLU A 216 7.24 6.48 -17.17
N ARG A 217 7.52 7.78 -17.10
CA ARG A 217 8.57 8.43 -17.90
C ARG A 217 9.98 8.06 -17.45
N GLU A 218 10.23 8.10 -16.15
CA GLU A 218 11.59 8.03 -15.60
C GLU A 218 11.73 7.04 -14.45
N LEU A 219 10.77 7.05 -13.51
CA LEU A 219 10.86 6.20 -12.33
C LEU A 219 10.68 4.73 -12.68
N LEU A 220 9.62 4.35 -13.40
CA LEU A 220 9.38 2.94 -13.72
C LEU A 220 10.47 2.32 -14.60
N PRO A 221 11.08 3.02 -15.59
CA PRO A 221 12.30 2.56 -16.22
C PRO A 221 13.44 2.31 -15.21
N LEU A 222 13.70 3.26 -14.30
CA LEU A 222 14.74 3.13 -13.27
C LEU A 222 14.49 1.92 -12.34
N LEU A 223 13.24 1.68 -11.91
CA LEU A 223 12.92 0.54 -11.05
C LEU A 223 13.21 -0.79 -11.74
N ARG A 224 12.94 -0.88 -13.05
CA ARG A 224 13.19 -2.09 -13.84
C ARG A 224 14.69 -2.32 -14.06
N ASP A 225 15.43 -1.25 -14.39
CA ASP A 225 16.87 -1.28 -14.56
C ASP A 225 17.59 -1.76 -13.29
N GLN A 226 17.21 -1.20 -12.13
CA GLN A 226 17.81 -1.52 -10.84
C GLN A 226 17.13 -2.68 -10.09
N SER A 227 16.18 -3.37 -10.74
CA SER A 227 15.43 -4.50 -10.17
C SER A 227 14.77 -4.21 -8.80
N LEU A 228 14.23 -3.01 -8.64
CA LEU A 228 13.54 -2.57 -7.43
C LEU A 228 12.10 -3.06 -7.41
N GLY A 229 11.64 -3.46 -6.22
CA GLY A 229 10.24 -3.81 -6.01
C GLY A 229 9.33 -2.60 -6.22
N TRP A 230 8.22 -2.76 -6.93
CA TRP A 230 7.25 -1.69 -7.16
C TRP A 230 5.91 -2.03 -6.53
N ILE A 231 5.54 -1.26 -5.52
CA ILE A 231 4.37 -1.49 -4.67
C ILE A 231 3.47 -0.25 -4.59
N PRO A 232 2.86 0.20 -5.69
CA PRO A 232 2.17 1.48 -5.75
C PRO A 232 0.93 1.53 -4.86
N TYR A 233 0.63 2.72 -4.35
CA TYR A 233 -0.58 2.97 -3.56
C TYR A 233 -1.67 3.70 -4.38
N SER A 234 -2.88 3.72 -3.83
CA SER A 234 -4.09 4.28 -4.45
C SER A 234 -4.44 3.71 -5.85
N PRO A 235 -4.41 2.38 -6.07
CA PRO A 235 -4.78 1.78 -7.36
C PRO A 235 -6.21 2.15 -7.82
N MET A 236 -7.13 2.38 -6.89
CA MET A 236 -8.51 2.81 -7.18
C MET A 236 -8.71 4.34 -7.12
N GLY A 237 -7.63 5.11 -7.07
CA GLY A 237 -7.70 6.58 -7.03
C GLY A 237 -8.49 7.13 -5.83
N ARG A 238 -8.31 6.54 -4.64
CA ARG A 238 -9.08 6.91 -3.43
C ARG A 238 -10.60 6.82 -3.62
N GLY A 239 -11.07 5.87 -4.43
CA GLY A 239 -12.48 5.66 -4.77
C GLY A 239 -12.94 6.36 -6.06
N PHE A 240 -12.11 7.21 -6.66
CA PHE A 240 -12.45 7.89 -7.92
C PHE A 240 -12.76 6.89 -9.04
N LEU A 241 -11.90 5.90 -9.23
CA LEU A 241 -12.08 4.82 -10.22
C LEU A 241 -13.15 3.79 -9.82
N CYS A 242 -13.75 3.93 -8.63
CA CYS A 242 -14.88 3.10 -8.19
C CYS A 242 -16.24 3.75 -8.54
N GLY A 243 -16.24 4.95 -9.12
CA GLY A 243 -17.47 5.70 -9.41
C GLY A 243 -18.12 6.36 -8.18
N THR A 244 -17.39 6.48 -7.07
CA THR A 244 -17.91 7.09 -5.82
C THR A 244 -17.70 8.60 -5.75
N ARG A 245 -17.10 9.21 -6.78
CA ARG A 245 -16.81 10.64 -6.90
C ARG A 245 -17.72 11.25 -7.96
N ARG A 246 -18.13 12.50 -7.77
CA ARG A 246 -19.06 13.21 -8.65
C ARG A 246 -18.43 14.52 -9.12
N ARG A 247 -18.84 15.00 -10.29
CA ARG A 247 -18.42 16.31 -10.82
C ARG A 247 -19.00 17.42 -9.94
N GLU A 248 -20.29 17.29 -9.62
CA GLU A 248 -20.96 18.13 -8.65
C GLU A 248 -20.83 17.53 -7.24
N GLY A 249 -20.20 18.27 -6.32
CA GLY A 249 -19.95 17.82 -4.96
C GLY A 249 -18.77 16.84 -4.85
N TRP A 250 -18.67 16.13 -3.73
CA TRP A 250 -17.47 15.32 -3.42
C TRP A 250 -17.65 13.81 -3.65
N GLY A 251 -18.90 13.34 -3.61
CA GLY A 251 -19.27 11.92 -3.67
C GLY A 251 -20.30 11.55 -2.60
N THR A 252 -20.54 10.26 -2.41
CA THR A 252 -21.59 9.76 -1.51
C THR A 252 -21.08 8.94 -0.32
N THR A 253 -19.80 8.58 -0.31
CA THR A 253 -19.22 7.78 0.79
C THR A 253 -18.69 8.69 1.89
N PRO A 254 -18.59 8.23 3.16
CA PRO A 254 -18.01 9.02 4.24
C PRO A 254 -16.61 9.53 3.91
N ARG A 255 -15.75 8.68 3.33
CA ARG A 255 -14.44 9.10 2.84
C ARG A 255 -14.56 10.15 1.74
N ALA A 256 -15.52 9.99 0.81
CA ALA A 256 -15.64 10.95 -0.26
C ALA A 256 -15.99 12.36 0.23
N LEU A 257 -16.82 12.44 1.27
CA LEU A 257 -17.29 13.68 1.87
C LEU A 257 -16.23 14.42 2.72
N SER A 258 -15.06 13.84 2.95
CA SER A 258 -14.04 14.43 3.85
C SER A 258 -12.60 14.33 3.29
N ASP A 259 -12.44 14.18 1.97
CA ASP A 259 -11.16 13.91 1.33
C ASP A 259 -10.71 15.04 0.40
N ASP A 260 -10.41 16.20 0.98
CA ASP A 260 -9.90 17.38 0.27
C ASP A 260 -8.63 17.07 -0.54
N PHE A 261 -7.82 16.14 -0.04
CA PHE A 261 -6.61 15.69 -0.73
C PHE A 261 -6.93 15.07 -2.10
N ALA A 262 -8.06 14.37 -2.24
CA ALA A 262 -8.49 13.84 -3.53
C ALA A 262 -8.84 14.96 -4.54
N GLN A 263 -9.30 16.13 -4.08
CA GLN A 263 -9.60 17.25 -4.97
C GLN A 263 -8.33 17.84 -5.59
N ASN A 264 -7.26 17.93 -4.79
CA ASN A 264 -5.97 18.42 -5.29
C ASN A 264 -5.30 17.42 -6.25
N LEU A 265 -5.53 16.13 -6.03
CA LEU A 265 -4.96 15.06 -6.85
C LEU A 265 -5.76 14.76 -8.11
N TYR A 266 -7.08 14.89 -8.09
CA TYR A 266 -7.99 14.43 -9.15
C TYR A 266 -8.91 15.57 -9.63
N PHE A 267 -10.12 15.25 -10.07
CA PHE A 267 -11.18 16.18 -10.46
C PHE A 267 -10.91 17.03 -11.71
N ARG A 268 -9.95 16.64 -12.55
CA ARG A 268 -9.84 17.19 -13.91
C ARG A 268 -10.89 16.54 -14.80
N GLU A 269 -11.26 17.22 -15.88
CA GLU A 269 -12.18 16.67 -16.88
C GLU A 269 -11.70 15.35 -17.46
N SER A 270 -10.39 15.23 -17.72
CA SER A 270 -9.75 13.98 -18.15
C SER A 270 -9.85 12.86 -17.10
N ASP A 271 -9.82 13.18 -15.82
CA ASP A 271 -9.94 12.19 -14.74
C ASP A 271 -11.34 11.56 -14.74
N PHE A 272 -12.37 12.39 -14.91
CA PHE A 272 -13.74 11.92 -15.03
C PHE A 272 -13.96 11.12 -16.32
N ALA A 273 -13.39 11.54 -17.45
CA ALA A 273 -13.45 10.78 -18.70
C ALA A 273 -12.86 9.38 -18.53
N VAL A 274 -11.72 9.25 -17.85
CA VAL A 274 -11.12 7.96 -17.50
C VAL A 274 -12.06 7.15 -16.61
N ALA A 275 -12.64 7.74 -15.56
CA ALA A 275 -13.55 7.03 -14.66
C ALA A 275 -14.84 6.55 -15.35
N GLU A 276 -15.40 7.35 -16.26
CA GLU A 276 -16.56 6.98 -17.09
C GLU A 276 -16.22 5.81 -18.03
N ALA A 277 -15.05 5.83 -18.67
CA ALA A 277 -14.58 4.73 -19.50
C ALA A 277 -14.36 3.44 -18.69
N VAL A 278 -13.82 3.54 -17.47
CA VAL A 278 -13.71 2.40 -16.54
C VAL A 278 -15.10 1.85 -16.19
N GLY A 279 -16.10 2.71 -15.96
CA GLY A 279 -17.47 2.29 -15.70
C GLY A 279 -18.14 1.58 -16.88
N ALA A 280 -17.93 2.09 -18.10
CA ALA A 280 -18.41 1.46 -19.33
C ALA A 280 -17.75 0.08 -19.53
N MET A 281 -16.43 -0.01 -19.37
CA MET A 281 -15.67 -1.26 -19.46
C MET A 281 -16.13 -2.30 -18.42
N ALA A 282 -16.42 -1.86 -17.20
CA ALA A 282 -16.93 -2.74 -16.14
C ALA A 282 -18.29 -3.32 -16.53
N SER A 283 -19.17 -2.49 -17.11
CA SER A 283 -20.47 -2.92 -17.62
C SER A 283 -20.33 -3.93 -18.78
N GLU A 284 -19.43 -3.67 -19.73
CA GLU A 284 -19.11 -4.59 -20.84
C GLU A 284 -18.63 -5.97 -20.34
N ARG A 285 -17.86 -5.99 -19.25
CA ARG A 285 -17.27 -7.22 -18.67
C ARG A 285 -18.13 -7.89 -17.62
N GLY A 286 -19.29 -7.31 -17.25
CA GLY A 286 -20.14 -7.82 -16.17
C GLY A 286 -19.45 -7.81 -14.81
N CYS A 287 -18.60 -6.80 -14.54
CA CYS A 287 -17.86 -6.64 -13.30
C CYS A 287 -18.03 -5.22 -12.74
N ILE A 288 -17.36 -4.87 -11.64
CA ILE A 288 -17.47 -3.52 -11.04
C ILE A 288 -16.27 -2.62 -11.37
N PRO A 289 -16.43 -1.28 -11.41
CA PRO A 289 -15.37 -0.34 -11.81
C PRO A 289 -14.04 -0.52 -11.06
N ALA A 290 -14.12 -0.80 -9.75
CA ALA A 290 -12.94 -1.06 -8.91
C ALA A 290 -12.11 -2.25 -9.43
N GLN A 291 -12.75 -3.29 -9.99
CA GLN A 291 -12.06 -4.45 -10.55
C GLN A 291 -11.35 -4.10 -11.85
N VAL A 292 -11.95 -3.31 -12.73
CA VAL A 292 -11.30 -2.86 -13.98
C VAL A 292 -10.07 -2.02 -13.68
N GLY A 293 -10.19 -1.02 -12.79
CA GLY A 293 -9.05 -0.18 -12.40
C GLY A 293 -7.91 -1.00 -11.79
N LEU A 294 -8.23 -1.98 -10.93
CA LEU A 294 -7.23 -2.85 -10.33
C LEU A 294 -6.62 -3.84 -11.33
N MET A 295 -7.40 -4.41 -12.27
CA MET A 295 -6.88 -5.25 -13.36
C MET A 295 -5.83 -4.50 -14.16
N TRP A 296 -6.12 -3.24 -14.52
CA TRP A 296 -5.19 -2.41 -15.27
C TRP A 296 -3.89 -2.14 -14.50
N VAL A 297 -3.95 -1.89 -13.20
CA VAL A 297 -2.73 -1.76 -12.39
C VAL A 297 -1.99 -3.09 -12.35
N LEU A 298 -2.67 -4.22 -12.06
CA LEU A 298 -2.07 -5.55 -11.93
C LEU A 298 -1.35 -6.06 -13.18
N GLN A 299 -1.65 -5.53 -14.37
CA GLN A 299 -0.96 -5.91 -15.62
C GLN A 299 0.25 -5.05 -15.96
N GLN A 300 0.57 -4.00 -15.18
CA GLN A 300 1.66 -3.10 -15.52
C GLN A 300 3.04 -3.79 -15.48
N PRO A 301 3.92 -3.52 -16.46
CA PRO A 301 5.26 -4.09 -16.49
C PRO A 301 6.09 -3.71 -15.26
N GLY A 302 6.70 -4.70 -14.61
CA GLY A 302 7.55 -4.50 -13.43
C GLY A 302 6.81 -4.35 -12.11
N LEU A 303 5.47 -4.39 -12.09
CA LEU A 303 4.70 -4.29 -10.85
C LEU A 303 4.91 -5.53 -9.97
N THR A 304 5.23 -5.31 -8.69
CA THR A 304 5.24 -6.36 -7.67
C THR A 304 3.83 -6.59 -7.12
N ALA A 305 3.26 -5.64 -6.38
CA ALA A 305 1.95 -5.76 -5.76
C ALA A 305 1.38 -4.39 -5.37
N PRO A 306 0.15 -4.02 -5.79
CA PRO A 306 -0.42 -2.74 -5.39
C PRO A 306 -0.90 -2.78 -3.93
N VAL A 307 -0.81 -1.65 -3.25
CA VAL A 307 -1.36 -1.44 -1.90
C VAL A 307 -2.82 -1.04 -2.03
N ILE A 308 -3.72 -1.92 -1.62
CA ILE A 308 -5.18 -1.70 -1.61
C ILE A 308 -5.63 -1.20 -0.24
N GLY A 309 -6.68 -0.38 -0.21
CA GLY A 309 -7.38 0.00 1.02
C GLY A 309 -8.77 -0.62 1.06
N ALA A 310 -9.24 -0.94 2.26
CA ALA A 310 -10.58 -1.47 2.49
C ALA A 310 -11.20 -0.81 3.74
N THR A 311 -12.50 -0.58 3.68
CA THR A 311 -13.33 -0.14 4.83
C THR A 311 -14.51 -1.09 5.05
N ASP A 312 -14.57 -2.17 4.27
CA ASP A 312 -15.55 -3.24 4.37
C ASP A 312 -14.87 -4.55 3.91
N PRO A 313 -15.13 -5.70 4.56
CA PRO A 313 -14.53 -6.97 4.16
C PRO A 313 -14.78 -7.35 2.68
N SER A 314 -15.91 -6.96 2.09
CA SER A 314 -16.24 -7.22 0.68
C SER A 314 -15.31 -6.48 -0.30
N HIS A 315 -14.62 -5.42 0.14
CA HIS A 315 -13.60 -4.76 -0.68
C HIS A 315 -12.39 -5.68 -0.92
N ILE A 316 -12.07 -6.57 0.03
CA ILE A 316 -11.03 -7.59 -0.16
C ILE A 316 -11.46 -8.57 -1.25
N ASP A 317 -12.72 -9.00 -1.24
CA ASP A 317 -13.25 -9.94 -2.24
C ASP A 317 -13.26 -9.36 -3.64
N THR A 318 -13.66 -8.09 -3.72
CA THR A 318 -13.57 -7.29 -4.94
C THR A 318 -12.16 -7.29 -5.50
N ALA A 319 -11.16 -7.01 -4.65
CA ALA A 319 -9.77 -6.93 -5.08
C ALA A 319 -9.20 -8.30 -5.48
N VAL A 320 -9.48 -9.35 -4.71
CA VAL A 320 -9.05 -10.72 -5.00
C VAL A 320 -9.64 -11.22 -6.32
N ALA A 321 -10.89 -10.87 -6.62
CA ALA A 321 -11.54 -11.26 -7.88
C ALA A 321 -10.91 -10.63 -9.14
N ALA A 322 -10.15 -9.53 -9.00
CA ALA A 322 -9.37 -8.97 -10.10
C ALA A 322 -8.09 -9.78 -10.42
N ILE A 323 -7.61 -10.61 -9.47
CA ILE A 323 -6.36 -11.35 -9.64
C ILE A 323 -6.50 -12.42 -10.74
N GLY A 324 -5.57 -12.39 -11.69
CA GLY A 324 -5.53 -13.34 -12.79
C GLY A 324 -6.61 -13.12 -13.85
N GLN A 325 -7.24 -11.94 -13.83
CA GLN A 325 -7.93 -11.38 -14.98
C GLN A 325 -7.04 -10.33 -15.65
N THR A 326 -7.16 -10.20 -16.97
CA THR A 326 -6.42 -9.21 -17.75
C THR A 326 -7.37 -8.43 -18.65
N LEU A 327 -6.99 -7.19 -18.94
CA LEU A 327 -7.58 -6.42 -20.03
C LEU A 327 -6.82 -6.79 -21.31
N SER A 328 -7.50 -6.92 -22.43
CA SER A 328 -6.82 -7.03 -23.73
C SER A 328 -6.11 -5.70 -24.05
N ASP A 329 -5.13 -5.72 -24.95
CA ASP A 329 -4.43 -4.50 -25.40
C ASP A 329 -5.39 -3.41 -25.91
N ASP A 330 -6.45 -3.77 -26.63
CA ASP A 330 -7.50 -2.84 -27.07
C ASP A 330 -8.23 -2.18 -25.89
N GLN A 331 -8.74 -3.00 -24.96
CA GLN A 331 -9.39 -2.53 -23.73
C GLN A 331 -8.48 -1.63 -22.89
N ALA A 332 -7.22 -2.01 -22.71
CA ALA A 332 -6.24 -1.19 -21.99
C ALA A 332 -5.99 0.13 -22.73
N GLY A 333 -5.78 0.07 -24.05
CA GLY A 333 -5.60 1.24 -24.91
C GLY A 333 -6.75 2.24 -24.81
N ARG A 334 -8.01 1.77 -24.83
CA ARG A 334 -9.21 2.63 -24.67
C ARG A 334 -9.19 3.41 -23.36
N LEU A 335 -8.68 2.83 -22.27
CA LEU A 335 -8.57 3.50 -20.97
C LEU A 335 -7.37 4.46 -20.95
N GLU A 336 -6.26 4.05 -21.56
CA GLU A 336 -5.00 4.79 -21.53
C GLU A 336 -4.98 6.04 -22.41
N THR A 337 -5.70 6.04 -23.54
CA THR A 337 -5.76 7.19 -24.46
C THR A 337 -6.40 8.44 -23.87
N LEU A 338 -7.13 8.28 -22.76
CA LEU A 338 -7.80 9.37 -22.05
C LEU A 338 -6.90 10.03 -20.99
N TYR A 339 -5.74 9.45 -20.70
CA TYR A 339 -4.80 10.01 -19.74
C TYR A 339 -4.18 11.31 -20.28
N GLU A 340 -4.23 12.34 -19.44
CA GLU A 340 -3.50 13.59 -19.68
C GLU A 340 -2.30 13.72 -18.74
N PRO A 341 -1.10 13.98 -19.27
CA PRO A 341 0.07 14.35 -18.48
C PRO A 341 -0.23 15.43 -17.45
N ARG A 342 0.18 15.19 -16.22
CA ARG A 342 -0.01 16.16 -15.16
C ARG A 342 1.19 17.10 -15.13
N ARG A 343 0.95 18.39 -14.87
CA ARG A 343 2.02 19.22 -14.31
C ARG A 343 2.39 18.56 -12.99
N LEU A 344 3.63 18.10 -12.87
CA LEU A 344 4.12 17.43 -11.67
C LEU A 344 3.68 18.27 -10.47
N PRO A 345 2.85 17.72 -9.58
CA PRO A 345 2.34 18.51 -8.50
C PRO A 345 3.53 18.98 -7.65
N GLN A 346 3.40 20.18 -7.08
CA GLN A 346 4.27 20.64 -5.98
C GLN A 346 4.25 19.67 -4.79
N LEU A 347 3.44 18.60 -4.81
CA LEU A 347 3.40 17.51 -3.83
C LEU A 347 4.73 16.74 -3.68
N ARG A 348 5.66 16.80 -4.67
CA ARG A 348 7.03 16.30 -4.51
C ARG A 348 7.99 17.35 -3.93
N HIS A 349 7.44 18.49 -3.55
CA HIS A 349 8.13 19.69 -3.12
C HIS A 349 7.48 20.12 -1.81
N GLY A 350 7.63 19.28 -0.78
CA GLY A 350 7.38 19.70 0.60
C GLY A 350 8.19 20.93 0.95
#